data_AF-A0A3E0WP65-F1
#
_entry.id   AF-A0A3E0WP65-F1
#
_cell.length_a   1.000
_cell.length_b   1.000
_cell.length_c   1.000
_cell.angle_alpha   90.00
_cell.angle_beta   90.00
_cell.angle_gamma   90.00
#
_symmetry.space_group_name_H-M   'P 1'
#
loop_
_entity.id
_entity.type
_entity.pdbx_description
1 polymer ?
#
loop_
_entity_poly.entity_id
_entity_poly.type
_entity_poly.pdbx_seq_one_letter_code
_entity_poly.pdbx_strand_id
1 'polypeptide(L)'
;MEGVDEFIVLTLVHGCIIYVLSMLLKDKKIVLPIIFSLLSMILLFVSFKEGGFSGMNLAFIGTSALIASIINMFIISIIMFKKDK
;
A
#
# COMPACT_ATOMS: atom_id res chain seq x y z
N MET A 1 -11.94 19.20 -3.51
CA MET A 1 -12.33 18.22 -2.46
C MET A 1 -12.44 16.82 -3.06
N GLU A 2 -13.01 16.68 -4.27
CA GLU A 2 -13.11 15.39 -5.00
C GLU A 2 -11.81 14.57 -5.07
N GLY A 3 -10.68 15.16 -5.46
CA GLY A 3 -9.41 14.40 -5.55
C GLY A 3 -8.85 13.87 -4.22
N VAL A 4 -9.24 14.46 -3.09
CA VAL A 4 -8.85 13.95 -1.76
C VAL A 4 -9.73 12.77 -1.37
N ASP A 5 -11.03 12.86 -1.65
CA ASP A 5 -11.97 11.77 -1.37
C ASP A 5 -11.62 10.54 -2.22
N GLU A 6 -11.31 10.72 -3.51
CA GLU A 6 -10.83 9.65 -4.38
C GLU A 6 -9.53 9.03 -3.87
N PHE A 7 -8.60 9.84 -3.36
CA PHE A 7 -7.35 9.34 -2.78
C PHE A 7 -7.59 8.48 -1.55
N ILE A 8 -8.49 8.91 -0.66
CA ILE A 8 -8.85 8.18 0.55
C ILE A 8 -9.50 6.86 0.17
N VAL A 9 -10.47 6.87 -0.75
CA VAL A 9 -11.14 5.66 -1.22
C VAL A 9 -10.13 4.69 -1.84
N LEU A 10 -9.24 5.18 -2.71
CA LEU A 10 -8.21 4.36 -3.33
C LEU A 10 -7.25 3.76 -2.31
N THR A 11 -6.85 4.54 -1.30
CA THR A 11 -5.98 4.08 -0.21
C THR A 11 -6.67 2.99 0.64
N LEU A 12 -7.96 3.15 0.94
CA LEU A 12 -8.75 2.15 1.66
C LEU A 12 -8.91 0.86 0.85
N VAL A 13 -9.18 0.96 -0.46
CA VAL A 13 -9.29 -0.21 -1.34
C VAL A 13 -7.97 -0.99 -1.39
N HIS A 14 -6.84 -0.32 -1.63
CA HIS A 14 -5.52 -0.96 -1.56
C HIS A 14 -5.26 -1.54 -0.18
N GLY A 15 -5.63 -0.82 0.88
CA GLY A 15 -5.49 -1.25 2.27
C GLY A 15 -6.21 -2.56 2.54
N CYS A 16 -7.48 -2.66 2.15
CA CYS A 16 -8.28 -3.88 2.29
C CYS A 16 -7.69 -5.04 1.49
N ILE A 17 -7.28 -4.81 0.24
CA ILE A 17 -6.69 -5.85 -0.61
C ILE A 17 -5.40 -6.40 0.02
N ILE A 18 -4.47 -5.51 0.40
CA ILE A 18 -3.21 -5.90 1.03
C ILE A 18 -3.49 -6.65 2.33
N TYR A 19 -4.39 -6.16 3.18
CA TYR A 19 -4.72 -6.79 4.45
C TYR A 19 -5.26 -8.22 4.26
N VAL A 20 -6.27 -8.39 3.42
CA VAL A 20 -6.92 -9.69 3.18
C VAL A 20 -5.92 -10.69 2.62
N LEU A 21 -5.15 -10.30 1.60
CA LEU A 21 -4.13 -11.16 1.01
C LEU A 21 -3.02 -11.49 2.03
N SER A 22 -2.65 -10.53 2.89
CA SER A 22 -1.67 -10.77 3.96
C SER A 22 -2.17 -11.80 4.96
N MET A 23 -3.47 -11.80 5.28
CA MET A 23 -4.06 -12.77 6.21
C MET A 23 -4.13 -14.19 5.64
N LEU A 24 -4.12 -14.35 4.31
CA LEU A 24 -4.01 -15.66 3.66
C LEU A 24 -2.60 -16.28 3.82
N LEU A 25 -1.58 -15.45 4.01
CA LEU A 25 -0.23 -15.92 4.34
C LEU A 25 -0.19 -16.30 5.82
N LYS A 26 0.11 -17.55 6.15
CA LYS A 26 0.07 -18.04 7.55
C LYS A 26 1.12 -17.35 8.44
N ASP A 27 2.38 -17.65 8.19
CA ASP A 27 3.49 -17.24 9.08
C ASP A 27 4.20 -15.98 8.59
N LYS A 28 4.00 -15.63 7.31
CA LYS A 28 4.71 -14.55 6.63
C LYS A 28 3.78 -13.38 6.28
N LYS A 29 2.83 -13.07 7.16
CA LYS A 29 1.81 -12.02 6.98
C LYS A 29 2.42 -10.66 6.61
N ILE A 30 3.55 -10.33 7.22
CA ILE A 30 4.23 -9.04 7.01
C ILE A 30 4.96 -8.94 5.66
N VAL A 31 5.20 -10.05 4.97
CA VAL A 31 5.93 -10.05 3.69
C VAL A 31 5.13 -9.32 2.61
N LEU A 32 3.81 -9.46 2.61
CA LEU A 32 2.99 -8.87 1.56
C LEU A 32 2.93 -7.34 1.62
N PRO A 33 2.72 -6.68 2.78
CA PRO A 33 2.86 -5.23 2.90
C PRO A 33 4.25 -4.73 2.48
N ILE A 34 5.32 -5.48 2.79
CA ILE A 34 6.69 -5.13 2.36
C ILE A 34 6.80 -5.16 0.84
N ILE A 35 6.32 -6.22 0.18
CA ILE A 35 6.34 -6.33 -1.28
C ILE A 35 5.58 -5.19 -1.93
N PHE A 36 4.37 -4.88 -1.44
CA PHE A 36 3.57 -3.77 -1.97
C PHE A 36 4.26 -2.41 -1.76
N SER A 37 4.93 -2.21 -0.62
CA SER A 37 5.72 -1.01 -0.36
C SER A 37 6.86 -0.86 -1.38
N LEU A 38 7.61 -1.93 -1.64
CA LEU A 38 8.67 -1.91 -2.66
C LEU A 38 8.11 -1.66 -4.07
N LEU A 39 7.00 -2.33 -4.43
CA LEU A 39 6.34 -2.14 -5.72
C LEU A 39 5.87 -0.70 -5.91
N SER A 40 5.32 -0.10 -4.85
CA SER A 40 4.84 1.28 -4.87
C SER A 40 5.97 2.28 -5.05
N MET A 41 7.15 2.04 -4.44
CA MET A 41 8.35 2.85 -4.72
C MET A 41 8.79 2.74 -6.18
N ILE A 42 8.78 1.53 -6.76
CA ILE A 42 9.09 1.36 -8.19
C ILE A 42 8.09 2.15 -9.04
N LEU A 43 6.80 2.10 -8.70
CA LEU A 43 5.75 2.84 -9.41
C LEU A 43 6.01 4.36 -9.39
N LEU A 44 6.43 4.89 -8.24
CA LEU A 44 6.82 6.30 -8.09
C LEU A 44 8.05 6.64 -8.95
N PHE A 45 9.07 5.78 -9.01
CA PHE A 45 10.21 6.01 -9.91
C PHE A 45 9.79 6.03 -11.39
N VAL A 46 8.90 5.11 -11.79
CA VAL A 46 8.36 5.08 -13.16
C VAL A 46 7.53 6.33 -13.44
N SER A 47 6.80 6.83 -12.45
CA SER A 47 5.97 8.03 -12.57
C SER A 47 6.80 9.27 -12.92
N PHE A 48 7.99 9.41 -12.33
CA PHE A 48 8.94 10.48 -12.68
C PHE A 48 9.48 10.35 -14.10
N LYS A 49 9.60 9.13 -14.63
CA LYS A 49 10.09 8.87 -15.98
C LYS A 49 9.05 9.17 -17.06
N GLU A 50 7.79 8.84 -16.82
CA GLU A 50 6.73 9.13 -17.79
C GLU A 50 6.40 10.62 -17.86
N GLY A 51 6.35 11.30 -16.70
CA GLY A 51 5.97 12.71 -16.64
C GLY A 51 4.53 12.99 -17.12
N GLY A 52 4.16 14.27 -17.15
CA GLY A 52 2.83 14.71 -17.58
C GLY A 52 1.67 14.12 -16.75
N PHE A 53 0.48 14.05 -17.35
CA PHE A 53 -0.71 13.51 -16.70
C PHE A 53 -0.61 12.02 -16.36
N SER A 54 0.06 11.23 -17.21
CA SER A 54 0.27 9.79 -16.97
C SER A 54 1.15 9.54 -15.74
N GLY A 55 2.28 10.25 -15.66
CA GLY A 55 3.16 10.23 -14.49
C GLY A 55 2.46 10.71 -13.23
N MET A 56 1.59 11.72 -13.30
CA MET A 56 0.84 12.18 -12.13
C MET A 56 -0.14 11.12 -11.61
N ASN A 57 -0.84 10.40 -12.50
CA ASN A 57 -1.73 9.29 -12.11
C ASN A 57 -0.96 8.12 -11.50
N LEU A 58 0.18 7.75 -12.08
CA LEU A 58 1.07 6.73 -11.53
C LEU A 58 1.58 7.14 -10.15
N ALA A 59 1.92 8.41 -9.95
CA ALA A 59 2.35 8.93 -8.66
C ALA A 59 1.23 8.87 -7.61
N PHE A 60 0.00 9.21 -8.02
CA PHE A 60 -1.19 9.16 -7.17
C PHE A 60 -1.48 7.73 -6.70
N ILE A 61 -1.51 6.77 -7.65
CA ILE A 61 -1.71 5.36 -7.35
C ILE A 61 -0.57 4.83 -6.47
N GLY A 62 0.69 5.11 -6.85
CA GLY A 62 1.87 4.68 -6.11
C GLY A 62 1.89 5.20 -4.67
N THR A 63 1.56 6.48 -4.47
CA THR A 63 1.52 7.09 -3.13
C THR A 63 0.39 6.48 -2.28
N SER A 64 -0.79 6.28 -2.86
CA SER A 64 -1.92 5.65 -2.14
C SER A 64 -1.60 4.22 -1.71
N ALA A 65 -1.00 3.42 -2.60
CA ALA A 65 -0.58 2.06 -2.31
C ALA A 65 0.56 2.01 -1.28
N LEU A 66 1.48 2.97 -1.32
CA LEU A 66 2.56 3.08 -0.34
C LEU A 66 2.00 3.34 1.06
N ILE A 67 1.12 4.33 1.22
CA ILE A 67 0.49 4.65 2.50
C ILE A 67 -0.31 3.45 3.01
N ALA A 68 -1.12 2.83 2.15
CA ALA A 68 -1.88 1.64 2.48
C ALA A 68 -1.00 0.47 2.96
N SER A 69 0.16 0.28 2.32
CA SER A 69 1.12 -0.76 2.69
C SER A 69 1.80 -0.49 4.04
N ILE A 70 2.16 0.77 4.33
CA ILE A 70 2.78 1.17 5.60
C ILE A 70 1.78 0.95 6.74
N ILE A 71 0.53 1.42 6.58
CA ILE A 71 -0.53 1.22 7.57
C ILE A 71 -0.73 -0.28 7.86
N ASN A 72 -0.81 -1.10 6.81
CA ASN A 72 -0.95 -2.55 6.97
C ASN A 72 0.26 -3.19 7.66
N MET A 73 1.47 -2.73 7.37
CA MET A 73 2.67 -3.22 8.03
C MET A 73 2.60 -2.98 9.55
N PHE A 74 2.15 -1.79 9.98
CA PHE A 74 1.92 -1.49 11.39
C PHE A 74 0.83 -2.37 11.99
N ILE A 75 -0.34 -2.49 11.35
CA ILE A 75 -1.46 -3.30 11.85
C ILE A 75 -1.04 -4.76 12.03
N ILE A 76 -0.41 -5.36 11.02
CA ILE A 76 0.02 -6.76 11.04
C ILE A 76 1.12 -6.96 12.10
N SER A 77 2.07 -6.04 12.21
CA SER A 77 3.12 -6.10 13.23
C SER A 77 2.53 -6.12 14.65
N ILE A 78 1.54 -5.26 14.93
CA ILE A 78 0.84 -5.23 16.23
C ILE A 78 0.09 -6.54 16.48
N ILE A 79 -0.58 -7.10 15.47
CA ILE A 79 -1.31 -8.38 15.59
C ILE A 79 -0.34 -9.53 15.87
N MET A 80 0.80 -9.59 15.18
CA MET A 80 1.83 -10.60 15.40
C MET A 80 2.41 -10.49 16.81
N PHE A 81 2.79 -9.28 17.24
CA PHE A 81 3.32 -9.03 18.58
C PHE A 81 2.34 -9.39 19.70
N LYS A 82 1.02 -9.18 19.50
CA LYS A 82 -0.01 -9.61 20.45
C LYS A 82 -0.20 -11.12 20.50
N LYS A 83 0.10 -11.85 19.42
CA LYS A 83 -0.04 -13.31 19.36
C LYS A 83 1.12 -14.03 20.05
N ASP A 84 2.29 -13.41 20.09
CA ASP A 84 3.50 -13.96 20.72
C ASP A 84 3.56 -13.71 22.25
N LYS A 85 2.61 -12.95 22.81
CA LYS A 85 2.40 -12.78 24.26
C LYS A 85 1.25 -13.67 24.75
#